data_AF-A0A7U6KRL3-F1
#
_entry.id   AF-A0A7U6KRL3-F1
#
_cell.length_a   1.000
_cell.length_b   1.000
_cell.length_c   1.000
_cell.angle_alpha   90.00
_cell.angle_beta   90.00
_cell.angle_gamma   90.00
#
_symmetry.space_group_name_H-M   'P 1'
#
loop_
_entity.id
_entity.type
_entity.pdbx_description
1 polymer ?
#
loop_
_entity_poly.entity_id
_entity_poly.type
_entity_poly.pdbx_seq_one_letter_code
_entity_poly.pdbx_strand_id
1 'polypeptide(L)'
;MFEQGQMVDVTGQSKGKGFQGPIKRHNFSMQDATHGNSVSHRAHGSTGQNQSPGRVFKGKKMAGQMGNKRVTVQGLEVISVDAEKGLLVIKGAIPGATGGDVIVRPSVKA
;
A
#
# COMPACT_ATOMS: atom_id res chain seq x y z
N MET A 1 -5.59 -9.87 -26.31
CA MET A 1 -6.66 -10.50 -25.49
C MET A 1 -5.99 -11.25 -24.36
N PHE A 2 -6.63 -11.44 -23.20
CA PHE A 2 -6.04 -12.21 -22.10
C PHE A 2 -6.35 -13.70 -22.24
N GLU A 3 -5.45 -14.55 -21.77
CA GLU A 3 -5.60 -16.01 -21.81
C GLU A 3 -5.46 -16.63 -20.41
N GLN A 4 -6.06 -17.79 -20.21
CA GLN A 4 -5.91 -18.55 -18.98
C GLN A 4 -4.44 -18.96 -18.79
N GLY A 5 -3.91 -18.79 -17.56
CA GLY A 5 -2.51 -19.04 -17.22
C GLY A 5 -1.57 -17.87 -17.51
N GLN A 6 -2.02 -16.82 -18.19
CA GLN A 6 -1.21 -15.63 -18.44
C GLN A 6 -0.94 -14.84 -17.15
N MET A 7 0.24 -14.25 -17.04
CA MET A 7 0.60 -13.32 -15.95
C MET A 7 0.22 -11.88 -16.30
N VAL A 8 -0.38 -11.18 -15.34
CA VAL A 8 -0.87 -9.82 -15.50
C VAL A 8 -0.48 -8.91 -14.33
N ASP A 9 -0.34 -7.63 -14.62
CA ASP A 9 -0.17 -6.56 -13.64
C ASP A 9 -1.47 -5.77 -13.52
N VAL A 10 -2.05 -5.73 -12.31
CA VAL A 10 -3.31 -5.04 -12.04
C VAL A 10 -3.05 -3.74 -11.31
N THR A 11 -3.43 -2.63 -11.93
CA THR A 11 -3.28 -1.28 -11.37
C THR A 11 -4.62 -0.70 -10.99
N GLY A 12 -4.76 -0.19 -9.77
CA GLY A 12 -6.00 0.42 -9.29
C GLY A 12 -5.74 1.48 -8.23
N GLN A 13 -6.81 2.19 -7.85
CA GLN A 13 -6.77 3.14 -6.75
C GLN A 13 -6.95 2.39 -5.42
N SER A 14 -5.93 2.39 -4.56
CA SER A 14 -6.00 1.71 -3.26
C SER A 14 -7.04 2.33 -2.32
N LYS A 15 -7.68 1.51 -1.48
CA LYS A 15 -8.64 1.99 -0.45
C LYS A 15 -8.01 3.10 0.40
N GLY A 16 -8.68 4.24 0.48
CA GLY A 16 -8.30 5.36 1.33
C GLY A 16 -8.42 5.01 2.81
N LYS A 17 -7.40 5.38 3.60
CA LYS A 17 -7.41 5.25 5.05
C LYS A 17 -7.41 6.62 5.75
N GLY A 18 -7.42 7.74 5.01
CA GLY A 18 -7.33 9.08 5.60
C GLY A 18 -5.98 9.37 6.24
N PHE A 19 -5.96 10.28 7.22
CA PHE A 19 -4.75 10.58 7.99
C PHE A 19 -4.40 9.43 8.93
N GLN A 20 -3.21 8.88 8.79
CA GLN A 20 -2.74 7.74 9.56
C GLN A 20 -1.43 8.05 10.28
N GLY A 21 -1.32 7.57 11.52
CA GLY A 21 -0.12 7.69 12.33
C GLY A 21 1.06 6.86 11.80
N PRO A 22 2.27 7.06 12.34
CA PRO A 22 3.50 6.45 11.83
C PRO A 22 3.48 4.92 11.94
N ILE A 23 2.85 4.37 12.98
CA ILE A 23 2.70 2.92 13.17
C ILE A 23 1.92 2.31 12.00
N LYS A 24 0.72 2.82 11.71
CA LYS A 24 -0.11 2.25 10.65
C LYS A 24 0.39 2.58 9.23
N ARG A 25 0.96 3.76 9.03
CA ARG A 25 1.43 4.21 7.71
C ARG A 25 2.80 3.62 7.33
N HIS A 26 3.67 3.41 8.30
CA HIS A 26 5.08 3.08 8.10
C HIS A 26 5.58 1.90 8.94
N ASN A 27 4.68 1.19 9.64
CA ASN A 27 4.99 0.02 10.46
C ASN A 27 6.02 0.31 11.56
N PHE A 28 5.99 1.51 12.16
CA PHE A 28 6.81 1.81 13.33
C PHE A 28 6.37 0.94 14.51
N SER A 29 7.32 0.57 15.38
CA SER A 29 7.03 -0.07 16.67
C SER A 29 6.35 0.92 17.62
N MET A 30 5.54 0.41 18.54
CA MET A 30 5.11 1.19 19.71
C MET A 30 6.26 1.32 20.71
N GLN A 31 6.20 2.35 21.55
CA GLN A 31 6.99 2.40 22.78
C GLN A 31 6.34 1.55 23.87
N ASP A 32 6.99 1.44 25.02
CA ASP A 32 6.45 0.69 26.17
C ASP A 32 5.03 1.17 26.53
N ALA A 33 4.14 0.20 26.77
CA ALA A 33 2.77 0.46 27.13
C ALA A 33 2.63 0.95 28.59
N THR A 34 3.58 0.60 29.45
CA THR A 34 3.59 0.91 30.89
C THR A 34 4.96 1.48 31.31
N HIS A 35 5.48 1.09 32.49
CA HIS A 35 6.80 1.44 33.01
C HIS A 35 7.17 2.93 32.91
N GLY A 36 6.21 3.81 33.21
CA GLY A 36 6.44 5.25 33.27
C GLY A 36 6.41 5.98 31.92
N ASN A 37 5.96 5.32 30.84
CA ASN A 37 5.75 6.02 29.57
C ASN A 37 4.75 7.18 29.75
N SER A 38 5.21 8.39 29.46
CA SER A 38 4.39 9.59 29.54
C SER A 38 3.90 9.97 28.15
N VAL A 39 2.64 9.63 27.85
CA VAL A 39 1.86 10.00 26.65
C VAL A 39 2.51 9.70 25.29
N SER A 40 3.49 8.80 25.22
CA SER A 40 4.36 8.59 24.05
C SER A 40 4.24 7.19 23.42
N HIS A 41 3.30 6.35 23.85
CA HIS A 41 3.13 4.96 23.40
C HIS A 41 3.12 4.78 21.87
N ARG A 42 2.52 5.73 21.15
CA ARG A 42 2.33 5.68 19.68
C ARG A 42 2.99 6.85 18.94
N ALA A 43 3.90 7.56 19.60
CA ALA A 43 4.61 8.71 19.04
C ALA A 43 5.60 8.29 17.94
N HIS A 44 6.08 9.27 17.17
CA HIS A 44 7.09 9.05 16.12
C HIS A 44 8.48 8.66 16.66
N GLY A 45 8.73 8.88 17.95
CA GLY A 45 10.09 8.87 18.49
C GLY A 45 10.92 10.03 17.92
N SER A 46 12.24 9.85 17.87
CA SER A 46 13.13 10.87 17.32
C SER A 46 12.96 11.05 15.80
N THR A 47 12.97 12.30 15.35
CA THR A 47 12.81 12.69 13.94
C THR A 47 14.11 13.15 13.26
N GLY A 48 15.21 13.30 14.01
CA GLY A 48 16.51 13.75 13.48
C GLY A 48 17.64 13.71 14.52
N GLN A 49 18.82 14.18 14.12
CA GLN A 49 19.97 14.41 15.01
C GLN A 49 19.94 15.84 15.60
N ASN A 50 20.94 16.19 16.42
CA ASN A 50 21.07 17.50 17.08
C ASN A 50 21.66 18.57 16.11
N GLN A 51 22.65 19.36 16.54
CA GLN A 51 23.17 20.54 15.82
C GLN A 51 23.54 20.28 14.36
N SER A 52 24.21 19.16 14.07
CA SER A 52 24.51 18.74 12.70
C SER A 52 23.73 17.46 12.39
N PRO A 53 22.80 17.47 11.41
CA PRO A 53 22.54 18.48 10.39
C PRO A 53 21.55 19.60 10.78
N GLY A 54 21.00 19.60 12.01
CA GLY A 54 20.09 20.66 12.48
C GLY A 54 18.77 20.76 11.73
N ARG A 55 18.38 19.70 11.01
CA ARG A 55 17.14 19.63 10.21
C ARG A 55 16.64 18.21 10.05
N VAL A 56 15.35 18.08 9.77
CA VAL A 56 14.77 16.80 9.34
C VAL A 56 15.08 16.57 7.85
N PHE A 57 15.51 15.36 7.49
CA PHE A 57 15.76 15.01 6.10
C PHE A 57 14.46 14.87 5.29
N LYS A 58 14.50 15.24 4.00
CA LYS A 58 13.38 15.03 3.08
C LYS A 58 13.08 13.53 2.98
N GLY A 59 11.78 13.20 2.92
CA GLY A 59 11.34 11.80 2.89
C GLY A 59 11.32 11.09 4.24
N LYS A 60 11.56 11.79 5.37
CA LYS A 60 11.40 11.22 6.71
C LYS A 60 9.98 10.68 6.87
N LYS A 61 9.88 9.41 7.25
CA LYS A 61 8.62 8.70 7.51
C LYS A 61 7.89 9.39 8.68
N MET A 62 6.69 9.93 8.41
CA MET A 62 5.86 10.69 9.34
C MET A 62 4.38 10.36 9.17
N ALA A 63 3.53 10.85 10.06
CA ALA A 63 2.09 10.68 9.93
C ALA A 63 1.58 11.41 8.67
N GLY A 64 0.46 10.98 8.13
CA GLY A 64 -0.13 11.62 6.95
C GLY A 64 -1.13 10.73 6.23
N GLN A 65 -1.61 11.21 5.07
CA GLN A 65 -2.53 10.47 4.22
C GLN A 65 -1.96 9.09 3.83
N MET A 66 -2.78 8.05 3.99
CA MET A 66 -2.47 6.67 3.62
C MET A 66 -3.56 6.09 2.72
N GLY A 67 -3.16 5.34 1.69
CA GLY A 67 -4.07 4.83 0.66
C GLY A 67 -4.56 5.95 -0.26
N ASN A 68 -5.66 5.70 -0.96
CA ASN A 68 -6.19 6.60 -2.00
C ASN A 68 -5.08 7.07 -2.96
N LYS A 69 -4.30 6.12 -3.43
CA LYS A 69 -3.26 6.32 -4.44
C LYS A 69 -3.22 5.16 -5.40
N ARG A 70 -2.74 5.40 -6.62
CA ARG A 70 -2.49 4.38 -7.64
C ARG A 70 -1.46 3.38 -7.12
N VAL A 71 -1.82 2.10 -7.15
CA VAL A 71 -0.96 0.97 -6.76
C VAL A 71 -1.10 -0.11 -7.83
N THR A 72 0.00 -0.80 -8.12
CA THR A 72 0.03 -1.95 -9.04
C THR A 72 0.46 -3.18 -8.26
N VAL A 73 -0.32 -4.25 -8.37
CA VAL A 73 0.09 -5.60 -7.94
C VAL A 73 0.55 -6.33 -9.20
N GLN A 74 1.78 -6.83 -9.18
CA GLN A 74 2.42 -7.43 -10.35
C GLN A 74 2.43 -8.96 -10.27
N GLY A 75 2.45 -9.61 -11.43
CA GLY A 75 2.61 -11.06 -11.54
C GLY A 75 1.44 -11.86 -10.97
N LEU A 76 0.21 -11.38 -11.19
CA LEU A 76 -1.00 -12.11 -10.85
C LEU A 76 -1.37 -13.05 -12.00
N GLU A 77 -1.83 -14.25 -11.66
CA GLU A 77 -2.19 -15.29 -12.63
C GLU A 77 -3.67 -15.15 -13.05
N VAL A 78 -3.95 -15.19 -14.36
CA VAL A 78 -5.31 -15.29 -14.89
C VAL A 78 -5.79 -16.73 -14.75
N ILE A 79 -6.82 -16.96 -13.93
CA ILE A 79 -7.40 -18.29 -13.69
C ILE A 79 -8.43 -18.64 -14.75
N SER A 80 -9.24 -17.68 -15.18
CA SER A 80 -10.24 -17.90 -16.23
C SER A 80 -10.64 -16.62 -16.93
N VAL A 81 -11.07 -16.77 -18.18
CA VAL A 81 -11.58 -15.71 -19.03
C VAL A 81 -12.94 -16.16 -19.56
N ASP A 82 -13.98 -15.38 -19.27
CA ASP A 82 -15.33 -15.60 -19.80
C ASP A 82 -15.66 -14.40 -20.71
N ALA A 83 -15.44 -14.58 -22.01
CA ALA A 83 -15.65 -13.53 -23.00
C ALA A 83 -17.14 -13.22 -23.23
N GLU A 84 -18.03 -14.19 -23.02
CA GLU A 84 -19.48 -14.01 -23.17
C GLU A 84 -20.04 -13.10 -22.08
N LYS A 85 -19.54 -13.25 -20.84
CA LYS A 85 -19.93 -12.40 -19.69
C LYS A 85 -19.01 -11.20 -19.47
N GLY A 86 -17.92 -11.09 -20.23
CA GLY A 86 -16.91 -10.04 -20.05
C GLY A 86 -16.18 -10.12 -18.71
N LEU A 87 -15.98 -11.32 -18.16
CA LEU A 87 -15.35 -11.54 -16.86
C LEU A 87 -13.90 -12.01 -16.99
N LEU A 88 -13.04 -11.49 -16.12
CA LEU A 88 -11.66 -11.90 -15.97
C LEU A 88 -11.42 -12.29 -14.50
N VAL A 89 -11.08 -13.55 -14.25
CA VAL A 89 -10.83 -14.06 -12.90
C VAL A 89 -9.32 -14.14 -12.68
N ILE A 90 -8.84 -13.38 -11.69
CA ILE A 90 -7.42 -13.26 -11.38
C ILE A 90 -7.16 -13.84 -9.98
N LYS A 91 -6.08 -14.60 -9.84
CA LYS A 91 -5.64 -15.18 -8.58
C LYS A 91 -5.06 -14.10 -7.66
N GLY A 92 -5.70 -13.86 -6.52
CA GLY A 92 -5.20 -12.98 -5.47
C GLY A 92 -5.96 -11.65 -5.35
N ALA A 93 -5.45 -10.78 -4.49
CA ALA A 93 -6.10 -9.50 -4.19
C ALA A 93 -5.65 -8.40 -5.16
N ILE A 94 -6.62 -7.65 -5.68
CA ILE A 94 -6.38 -6.47 -6.52
C ILE A 94 -6.56 -5.16 -5.72
N PRO A 95 -5.90 -4.05 -6.12
CA PRO A 95 -6.06 -2.78 -5.44
C PRO A 95 -7.46 -2.20 -5.59
N GLY A 96 -8.06 -1.77 -4.49
CA GLY A 96 -9.27 -0.96 -4.51
C GLY A 96 -10.42 -1.54 -3.71
N ALA A 97 -11.57 -0.88 -3.77
CA ALA A 97 -12.83 -1.38 -3.26
C ALA A 97 -13.63 -2.06 -4.38
N THR A 98 -14.61 -2.88 -4.01
CA THR A 98 -15.56 -3.46 -4.95
C THR A 98 -16.22 -2.34 -5.76
N GLY A 99 -16.30 -2.51 -7.09
CA GLY A 99 -16.84 -1.52 -8.01
C GLY A 99 -15.87 -0.40 -8.40
N GLY A 100 -14.63 -0.41 -7.91
CA GLY A 100 -13.60 0.52 -8.36
C GLY A 100 -12.95 0.10 -9.68
N ASP A 101 -12.60 1.08 -10.52
CA ASP A 101 -11.92 0.82 -11.77
C ASP A 101 -10.50 0.28 -11.56
N VAL A 102 -10.14 -0.69 -12.40
CA VAL A 102 -8.81 -1.27 -12.47
C VAL A 102 -8.32 -1.37 -13.91
N ILE A 103 -7.02 -1.23 -14.10
CA ILE A 103 -6.34 -1.38 -15.39
C ILE A 103 -5.52 -2.66 -15.31
N VAL A 104 -5.86 -3.63 -16.16
CA VAL A 104 -5.13 -4.90 -16.28
C VAL A 104 -4.22 -4.82 -17.51
N ARG A 105 -2.96 -5.23 -17.36
CA ARG A 105 -1.96 -5.27 -18.44
C ARG A 105 -1.21 -6.60 -18.39
N PRO A 106 -0.69 -7.10 -19.52
CA PRO A 106 0.30 -8.19 -19.50
C PRO A 106 1.44 -7.84 -18.54
N SER A 107 1.93 -8.83 -17.78
CA SER A 107 2.97 -8.55 -16.79
C SER A 107 4.27 -8.14 -17.47
N VAL A 108 5.00 -7.23 -16.83
CA VAL A 108 6.31 -6.77 -17.32
C VAL A 108 7.41 -7.77 -16.98
N LYS A 109 7.17 -8.71 -16.06
CA LYS A 109 8.19 -9.60 -15.48
C LYS A 109 8.13 -11.03 -16.00
N ALA A 110 7.00 -11.48 -16.55
CA ALA A 110 6.80 -12.80 -17.16
C ALA A 110 5.56 -12.77 -18.07
#